data_AF-A0A2V7KZN9-F1
#
_entry.id   AF-A0A2V7KZN9-F1
#
_cell.length_a   1.000
_cell.length_b   1.000
_cell.length_c   1.000
_cell.angle_alpha   90.00
_cell.angle_beta   90.00
_cell.angle_gamma   90.00
#
_symmetry.space_group_name_H-M   'P 1'
#
loop_
_entity.id
_entity.type
_entity.pdbx_description
1 polymer ?
#
loop_
_entity_poly.entity_id
_entity_poly.type
_entity_poly.pdbx_seq_one_letter_code
_entity_poly.pdbx_strand_id
1 'polypeptide(L)'
;MGALLAAAPPPSAVGQTQDQTRSADNPCFHARPAPACSAFFLTNAGAYIGNGGRASVDWGFMANTSRRNAFGASWFVSLDEDELSTGPVARYRRWFDNDRSLDLAVGTPVYTSENLKPGSILASVKYNPVHWFGVALRPEMVRRTVYECVDASCTAQTTRTASSGRVFFGVEFGWTPGLVLSIGGGLALGLAFLAYAGSD
;
A
#
# COMPACT_ATOMS: atom_id res chain seq x y z
N MET A 1 -64.82 -45.71 -22.14
CA MET A 1 -63.83 -45.27 -21.14
C MET A 1 -62.68 -44.62 -21.88
N GLY A 2 -62.45 -43.33 -21.66
CA GLY A 2 -61.36 -42.57 -22.29
C GLY A 2 -61.41 -41.13 -21.81
N ALA A 3 -60.72 -40.84 -20.70
CA ALA A 3 -60.64 -39.50 -20.13
C ALA A 3 -59.48 -38.74 -20.79
N LEU A 4 -59.80 -37.62 -21.44
CA LEU A 4 -58.84 -36.62 -21.91
C LEU A 4 -58.33 -35.83 -20.70
N LEU A 5 -57.05 -35.99 -20.36
CA LEU A 5 -56.36 -35.17 -19.36
C LEU A 5 -55.91 -33.85 -20.03
N ALA A 6 -56.46 -32.73 -19.56
CA ALA A 6 -56.03 -31.40 -19.97
C ALA A 6 -54.66 -31.07 -19.36
N ALA A 7 -53.71 -30.64 -20.20
CA ALA A 7 -52.39 -30.18 -19.77
C ALA A 7 -52.48 -28.77 -19.16
N ALA A 8 -51.89 -28.59 -17.97
CA ALA A 8 -51.78 -27.29 -17.30
C ALA A 8 -50.78 -26.38 -18.03
N PRO A 9 -50.99 -25.05 -18.05
CA PRO A 9 -50.04 -24.11 -18.66
C PRO A 9 -48.75 -23.99 -17.84
N PRO A 10 -47.59 -23.74 -18.48
CA PRO A 10 -46.32 -23.55 -17.78
C PRO A 10 -46.36 -22.27 -16.94
N PRO A 11 -45.74 -22.25 -15.74
CA PRO A 11 -45.64 -21.03 -14.95
C PRO A 11 -44.77 -19.99 -15.67
N SER A 12 -45.32 -18.80 -15.83
CA SER A 12 -44.64 -17.61 -16.31
C SER A 12 -43.32 -17.41 -15.58
N ALA A 13 -42.22 -17.38 -16.34
CA ALA A 13 -40.91 -17.00 -15.82
C ALA A 13 -40.98 -15.54 -15.35
N VAL A 14 -41.16 -15.36 -14.04
CA VAL A 14 -40.92 -14.08 -13.36
C VAL A 14 -39.47 -13.72 -13.64
N GLY A 15 -39.28 -12.65 -14.42
CA GLY A 15 -37.97 -12.07 -14.68
C GLY A 15 -37.26 -11.87 -13.36
N GLN A 16 -36.16 -12.60 -13.17
CA GLN A 16 -35.17 -12.26 -12.16
C GLN A 16 -34.52 -10.96 -12.62
N THR A 17 -35.15 -9.82 -12.32
CA THR A 17 -34.39 -8.63 -11.96
C THR A 17 -33.59 -9.02 -10.73
N GLN A 18 -32.40 -9.58 -10.96
CA GLN A 18 -31.31 -9.57 -10.01
C GLN A 18 -31.03 -8.10 -9.73
N ASP A 19 -31.82 -7.53 -8.81
CA ASP A 19 -31.31 -6.50 -7.92
C ASP A 19 -30.17 -7.21 -7.20
N GLN A 20 -28.97 -7.04 -7.78
CA GLN A 20 -27.74 -7.63 -7.33
C GLN A 20 -27.47 -6.96 -5.98
N THR A 21 -28.07 -7.54 -4.94
CA THR A 21 -27.99 -7.10 -3.56
C THR A 21 -26.53 -6.78 -3.33
N ARG A 22 -26.25 -5.48 -3.13
CA ARG A 22 -24.98 -4.92 -2.71
C ARG A 22 -24.31 -5.96 -1.80
N SER A 23 -23.32 -6.70 -2.30
CA SER A 23 -22.56 -7.66 -1.49
C SER A 23 -21.66 -6.81 -0.59
N ALA A 24 -22.28 -6.18 0.40
CA ALA A 24 -21.68 -5.19 1.28
C ALA A 24 -20.76 -5.86 2.33
N ASP A 25 -20.83 -7.18 2.46
CA ASP A 25 -20.32 -7.91 3.62
C ASP A 25 -19.14 -8.85 3.33
N ASN A 26 -18.68 -8.94 2.07
CA ASN A 26 -17.54 -9.80 1.74
C ASN A 26 -16.26 -8.97 1.55
N PRO A 27 -15.27 -9.06 2.46
CA PRO A 27 -13.97 -8.45 2.24
C PRO A 27 -13.31 -9.09 1.02
N CYS A 28 -12.86 -8.27 0.08
CA CYS A 28 -12.25 -8.78 -1.14
C CYS A 28 -10.74 -8.96 -0.93
N PHE A 29 -10.22 -10.04 -1.48
CA PHE A 29 -8.76 -10.26 -1.54
C PHE A 29 -8.09 -9.37 -2.58
N HIS A 30 -8.82 -8.96 -3.61
CA HIS A 30 -8.35 -8.03 -4.62
C HIS A 30 -9.07 -6.70 -4.49
N ALA A 31 -8.31 -5.63 -4.50
CA ALA A 31 -8.85 -4.29 -4.43
C ALA A 31 -9.65 -3.97 -5.71
N ARG A 32 -10.93 -3.60 -5.52
CA ARG A 32 -11.86 -3.20 -6.59
C ARG A 32 -12.72 -2.03 -6.08
N PRO A 33 -13.30 -1.20 -6.97
CA PRO A 33 -14.25 -0.16 -6.56
C PRO A 33 -15.59 -0.76 -6.10
N ALA A 34 -16.36 0.03 -5.34
CA ALA A 34 -17.76 -0.29 -5.07
C ALA A 34 -18.60 -0.24 -6.38
N PRO A 35 -19.62 -1.10 -6.57
CA PRO A 35 -20.18 -2.04 -5.59
C PRO A 35 -19.52 -3.43 -5.57
N ALA A 36 -18.54 -3.69 -6.45
CA ALA A 36 -17.88 -5.00 -6.52
C ALA A 36 -17.12 -5.35 -5.23
N CYS A 37 -16.69 -4.34 -4.49
CA CYS A 37 -16.07 -4.50 -3.19
C CYS A 37 -16.44 -3.38 -2.22
N SER A 38 -16.77 -3.70 -0.97
CA SER A 38 -16.98 -2.70 0.10
C SER A 38 -15.69 -2.42 0.88
N ALA A 39 -14.88 -3.45 1.12
CA ALA A 39 -13.62 -3.33 1.84
C ALA A 39 -12.61 -4.40 1.41
N PHE A 40 -11.33 -4.09 1.52
CA PHE A 40 -10.26 -4.99 1.11
C PHE A 40 -9.03 -4.81 2.01
N PHE A 41 -8.31 -5.91 2.17
CA PHE A 41 -6.98 -5.88 2.78
C PHE A 41 -5.97 -5.43 1.74
N LEU A 42 -4.97 -4.68 2.21
CA LEU A 42 -3.89 -4.19 1.40
C LEU A 42 -2.62 -4.87 1.87
N THR A 43 -1.84 -5.40 0.95
CA THR A 43 -0.54 -5.94 1.25
C THR A 43 0.39 -5.69 0.08
N ASN A 44 1.35 -4.78 0.23
CA ASN A 44 2.30 -4.49 -0.84
C ASN A 44 3.74 -4.72 -0.38
N ALA A 45 4.58 -5.03 -1.36
CA ALA A 45 6.03 -4.97 -1.26
C ALA A 45 6.54 -4.05 -2.37
N GLY A 46 7.46 -3.16 -2.04
CA GLY A 46 8.01 -2.20 -2.99
C GLY A 46 9.51 -2.11 -2.90
N ALA A 47 10.12 -1.80 -4.04
CA ALA A 47 11.52 -1.49 -4.17
C ALA A 47 11.63 -0.09 -4.80
N TYR A 48 12.52 0.73 -4.25
CA TYR A 48 12.69 2.12 -4.65
C TYR A 48 14.16 2.47 -4.76
N ILE A 49 14.43 3.44 -5.62
CA ILE A 49 15.74 4.02 -5.87
C ILE A 49 15.66 5.52 -5.59
N GLY A 50 16.70 6.04 -4.98
CA GLY A 50 16.91 7.48 -4.73
C GLY A 50 18.40 7.74 -4.60
N ASN A 51 18.83 8.24 -3.44
CA ASN A 51 20.26 8.32 -3.09
C ASN A 51 20.85 6.97 -2.65
N GLY A 52 20.04 5.91 -2.64
CA GLY A 52 20.35 4.54 -2.23
C GLY A 52 19.18 3.61 -2.58
N GLY A 53 19.35 2.32 -2.33
CA GLY A 53 18.32 1.30 -2.55
C GLY A 53 17.42 1.14 -1.32
N ARG A 54 16.10 1.09 -1.52
CA ARG A 54 15.14 0.91 -0.42
C ARG A 54 14.12 -0.16 -0.72
N ALA A 55 13.87 -1.04 0.25
CA ALA A 55 12.77 -1.97 0.23
C ALA A 55 11.72 -1.56 1.26
N SER A 56 10.44 -1.70 0.94
CA SER A 56 9.39 -1.52 1.93
C SER A 56 8.29 -2.53 1.76
N VAL A 57 7.71 -2.96 2.87
CA VAL A 57 6.52 -3.80 2.90
C VAL A 57 5.46 -3.09 3.72
N ASP A 58 4.21 -3.24 3.33
CA ASP A 58 3.11 -2.66 4.08
C ASP A 58 1.86 -3.53 4.05
N TRP A 59 1.13 -3.52 5.17
CA TRP A 59 -0.11 -4.26 5.34
C TRP A 59 -1.16 -3.38 5.99
N GLY A 60 -2.39 -3.49 5.54
CA GLY A 60 -3.45 -2.62 6.00
C GLY A 60 -4.82 -3.02 5.54
N PHE A 61 -5.75 -2.09 5.74
CA PHE A 61 -7.15 -2.26 5.41
C PHE A 61 -7.69 -0.97 4.80
N MET A 62 -8.53 -1.13 3.78
CA MET A 62 -9.16 -0.03 3.04
C MET A 62 -10.66 -0.33 2.90
N ALA A 63 -11.49 0.72 2.99
CA ALA A 63 -12.92 0.65 2.76
C ALA A 63 -13.32 1.63 1.65
N ASN A 64 -14.10 1.16 0.67
CA ASN A 64 -14.70 2.00 -0.35
C ASN A 64 -15.85 2.80 0.25
N THR A 65 -15.69 4.12 0.32
CA THR A 65 -16.75 5.03 0.75
C THR A 65 -17.66 5.45 -0.40
N SER A 66 -17.20 5.29 -1.64
CA SER A 66 -18.00 5.51 -2.85
C SER A 66 -17.53 4.60 -3.98
N ARG A 67 -18.18 4.67 -5.16
CA ARG A 67 -17.72 3.98 -6.37
C ARG A 67 -16.33 4.43 -6.85
N ARG A 68 -15.83 5.58 -6.36
CA ARG A 68 -14.58 6.19 -6.80
C ARG A 68 -13.56 6.41 -5.69
N ASN A 69 -13.92 6.27 -4.43
CA ASN A 69 -13.08 6.64 -3.31
C ASN A 69 -12.99 5.51 -2.28
N ALA A 70 -11.79 5.27 -1.77
CA ALA A 70 -11.54 4.42 -0.63
C ALA A 70 -10.60 5.11 0.36
N PHE A 71 -10.79 4.82 1.64
CA PHE A 71 -9.94 5.31 2.72
C PHE A 71 -9.52 4.14 3.59
N GLY A 72 -8.38 4.28 4.24
CA GLY A 72 -7.90 3.24 5.12
C GLY A 72 -6.61 3.59 5.81
N ALA A 73 -6.03 2.57 6.43
CA ALA A 73 -4.78 2.68 7.13
C ALA A 73 -3.95 1.43 6.89
N SER A 74 -2.64 1.60 6.93
CA SER A 74 -1.67 0.50 6.86
C SER A 74 -0.56 0.73 7.86
N TRP A 75 0.20 -0.33 8.11
CA TRP A 75 1.44 -0.31 8.83
C TRP A 75 2.56 -0.66 7.85
N PHE A 76 3.60 0.16 7.79
CA PHE A 76 4.74 -0.08 6.91
C PHE A 76 5.95 -0.55 7.71
N VAL A 77 6.80 -1.34 7.07
CA VAL A 77 8.19 -1.57 7.47
C VAL A 77 9.05 -1.22 6.26
N SER A 78 10.07 -0.41 6.48
CA SER A 78 11.01 0.04 5.46
C SER A 78 12.41 -0.33 5.87
N LEU A 79 13.19 -0.78 4.90
CA LEU A 79 14.59 -1.19 5.00
C LEU A 79 15.40 -0.39 3.99
N ASP A 80 16.35 0.37 4.49
CA ASP A 80 17.43 1.03 3.77
C ASP A 80 18.76 0.44 4.26
N GLU A 81 19.89 0.74 3.60
CA GLU A 81 21.20 0.09 3.83
C GLU A 81 21.58 -0.04 5.31
N ASP A 82 21.29 0.99 6.13
CA ASP A 82 21.56 1.00 7.58
C ASP A 82 20.34 1.42 8.43
N GLU A 83 19.14 1.49 7.84
CA GLU A 83 17.97 2.11 8.49
C GLU A 83 16.72 1.24 8.37
N LEU A 84 16.30 0.67 9.50
CA LEU A 84 14.97 0.07 9.65
C LEU A 84 14.02 1.13 10.20
N SER A 85 12.89 1.34 9.54
CA SER A 85 11.82 2.19 10.05
C SER A 85 10.45 1.56 9.91
N THR A 86 9.54 1.85 10.85
CA THR A 86 8.19 1.29 10.81
C THR A 86 7.18 2.21 11.48
N GLY A 87 5.93 2.18 11.01
CA GLY A 87 4.86 2.95 11.62
C GLY A 87 3.54 2.95 10.86
N PRO A 88 2.56 3.71 11.38
CA PRO A 88 1.25 3.83 10.78
C PRO A 88 1.24 4.77 9.57
N VAL A 89 0.32 4.49 8.65
CA VAL A 89 0.08 5.26 7.43
C VAL A 89 -1.41 5.42 7.23
N ALA A 90 -1.87 6.63 6.98
CA ALA A 90 -3.21 6.90 6.46
C ALA A 90 -3.19 6.85 4.94
N ARG A 91 -4.22 6.24 4.33
CA ARG A 91 -4.31 6.02 2.89
C ARG A 91 -5.63 6.52 2.31
N TYR A 92 -5.54 7.10 1.13
CA TYR A 92 -6.66 7.43 0.26
C TYR A 92 -6.41 6.84 -1.11
N ARG A 93 -7.42 6.16 -1.68
CA ARG A 93 -7.38 5.62 -3.04
C ARG A 93 -8.52 6.21 -3.85
N ARG A 94 -8.21 6.67 -5.06
CA ARG A 94 -9.19 7.09 -6.05
C ARG A 94 -9.21 6.14 -7.23
N TRP A 95 -10.37 5.55 -7.49
CA TRP A 95 -10.59 4.69 -8.66
C TRP A 95 -10.92 5.52 -9.89
N PHE A 96 -10.19 5.28 -10.97
CA PHE A 96 -10.52 5.79 -12.30
C PHE A 96 -11.46 4.83 -13.03
N ASP A 97 -11.22 3.53 -12.82
CA ASP A 97 -11.89 2.41 -13.46
C ASP A 97 -11.93 1.20 -12.50
N ASN A 98 -12.37 0.05 -12.98
CA ASN A 98 -12.47 -1.19 -12.21
C ASN A 98 -11.11 -1.75 -11.73
N ASP A 99 -10.00 -1.39 -12.39
CA ASP A 99 -8.65 -1.85 -12.07
C ASP A 99 -7.65 -0.70 -11.83
N ARG A 100 -7.95 0.49 -12.37
CA ARG A 100 -7.02 1.64 -12.36
C ARG A 100 -7.30 2.56 -11.18
N SER A 101 -6.26 2.94 -10.45
CA SER A 101 -6.39 3.84 -9.32
C SER A 101 -5.15 4.70 -9.06
N LEU A 102 -5.35 5.76 -8.27
CA LEU A 102 -4.30 6.57 -7.67
C LEU A 102 -4.40 6.47 -6.15
N ASP A 103 -3.28 6.16 -5.49
CA ASP A 103 -3.16 6.12 -4.04
C ASP A 103 -2.33 7.27 -3.54
N LEU A 104 -2.82 7.89 -2.49
CA LEU A 104 -2.09 8.85 -1.68
C LEU A 104 -1.94 8.24 -0.29
N ALA A 105 -0.73 8.29 0.26
CA ALA A 105 -0.48 7.83 1.62
C ALA A 105 0.38 8.82 2.37
N VAL A 106 0.12 8.97 3.67
CA VAL A 106 0.93 9.79 4.59
C VAL A 106 1.07 9.03 5.91
N GLY A 107 2.31 8.89 6.38
CA GLY A 107 2.64 8.16 7.58
C GLY A 107 3.80 8.78 8.33
N THR A 108 4.05 8.26 9.52
CA THR A 108 5.14 8.69 10.39
C THR A 108 5.80 7.45 10.98
N PRO A 109 7.13 7.32 10.94
CA PRO A 109 7.82 6.25 11.64
C PRO A 109 7.66 6.45 13.15
N VAL A 110 7.27 5.39 13.86
CA VAL A 110 7.23 5.36 15.33
C VAL A 110 8.45 4.66 15.91
N TYR A 111 9.12 3.83 15.11
CA TYR A 111 10.38 3.20 15.45
C TYR A 111 11.38 3.36 14.29
N THR A 112 12.63 3.56 14.67
CA THR A 112 13.79 3.69 13.78
C THR A 112 15.01 3.11 14.48
N SER A 113 15.87 2.38 13.76
CA SER A 113 16.98 1.67 14.39
C SER A 113 18.00 2.59 15.06
N GLU A 114 18.59 3.60 14.41
CA GLU A 114 19.74 4.29 15.05
C GLU A 114 19.89 5.82 14.89
N ASN A 115 19.24 6.51 13.93
CA ASN A 115 19.53 7.94 13.68
C ASN A 115 18.36 8.88 13.35
N LEU A 116 17.12 8.38 13.25
CA LEU A 116 15.97 9.24 12.98
C LEU A 116 15.30 9.70 14.28
N LYS A 117 14.97 10.99 14.38
CA LYS A 117 14.15 11.50 15.50
C LYS A 117 12.65 11.39 15.19
N PRO A 118 11.80 11.32 16.24
CA PRO A 118 10.35 11.47 16.10
C PRO A 118 10.00 12.73 15.28
N GLY A 119 9.03 12.62 14.37
CA GLY A 119 8.58 13.72 13.51
C GLY A 119 9.13 13.70 12.08
N SER A 120 9.70 12.57 11.64
CA SER A 120 9.90 12.32 10.20
C SER A 120 8.54 12.03 9.54
N ILE A 121 8.35 12.46 8.30
CA ILE A 121 7.09 12.27 7.57
C ILE A 121 7.39 11.51 6.29
N LEU A 122 6.63 10.45 6.07
CA LEU A 122 6.66 9.66 4.85
C LEU A 122 5.37 9.93 4.09
N ALA A 123 5.48 10.35 2.84
CA ALA A 123 4.35 10.42 1.94
C ALA A 123 4.57 9.51 0.74
N SER A 124 3.48 9.16 0.07
CA SER A 124 3.55 8.43 -1.19
C SER A 124 2.43 8.86 -2.13
N VAL A 125 2.75 8.88 -3.41
CA VAL A 125 1.81 8.98 -4.52
C VAL A 125 2.06 7.76 -5.40
N LYS A 126 1.07 6.88 -5.52
CA LYS A 126 1.18 5.65 -6.30
C LYS A 126 0.10 5.57 -7.35
N TYR A 127 0.50 5.37 -8.60
CA TYR A 127 -0.42 5.04 -9.68
C TYR A 127 -0.47 3.53 -9.88
N ASN A 128 -1.67 2.95 -9.81
CA ASN A 128 -1.91 1.54 -10.03
C ASN A 128 -2.65 1.37 -11.36
N PRO A 129 -1.99 0.92 -12.45
CA PRO A 129 -2.70 0.55 -13.68
C PRO A 129 -3.53 -0.72 -13.51
N VAL A 130 -3.18 -1.58 -12.55
CA VAL A 130 -3.87 -2.83 -12.18
C VAL A 130 -3.80 -3.05 -10.67
N HIS A 131 -4.60 -3.98 -10.14
CA HIS A 131 -4.70 -4.17 -8.68
C HIS A 131 -3.44 -4.71 -7.99
N TRP A 132 -2.53 -5.35 -8.72
CA TRP A 132 -1.33 -6.01 -8.18
C TRP A 132 -0.02 -5.27 -8.47
N PHE A 133 -0.04 -4.21 -9.27
CA PHE A 133 1.17 -3.45 -9.64
C PHE A 133 0.91 -1.95 -9.57
N GLY A 134 1.87 -1.22 -9.03
CA GLY A 134 1.86 0.24 -9.03
C GLY A 134 3.26 0.84 -9.15
N VAL A 135 3.28 2.05 -9.70
CA VAL A 135 4.46 2.91 -9.75
C VAL A 135 4.29 4.00 -8.71
N ALA A 136 5.29 4.19 -7.86
CA ALA A 136 5.19 5.01 -6.68
C ALA A 136 6.32 6.03 -6.56
N LEU A 137 5.95 7.24 -6.16
CA LEU A 137 6.85 8.30 -5.74
C LEU A 137 6.69 8.48 -4.22
N ARG A 138 7.80 8.46 -3.48
CA ARG A 138 7.81 8.54 -2.02
C ARG A 138 8.70 9.66 -1.52
N PRO A 139 8.16 10.88 -1.35
CA PRO A 139 8.85 11.94 -0.64
C PRO A 139 8.89 11.63 0.86
N GLU A 140 10.05 11.85 1.45
CA GLU A 140 10.30 11.70 2.88
C GLU A 140 10.95 12.97 3.43
N MET A 141 10.51 13.41 4.60
CA MET A 141 11.18 14.43 5.39
C MET A 141 11.81 13.77 6.61
N VAL A 142 13.13 13.64 6.59
CA VAL A 142 13.94 12.96 7.61
C VAL A 142 14.48 13.98 8.60
N ARG A 143 14.32 13.73 9.91
CA ARG A 143 14.97 14.50 10.98
C ARG A 143 16.14 13.72 11.57
N ARG A 144 17.36 14.27 11.48
CA ARG A 144 18.60 13.67 12.01
C ARG A 144 19.32 14.63 12.96
N THR A 145 20.05 14.07 13.91
CA THR A 145 21.00 14.84 14.73
C THR A 145 22.25 15.11 13.90
N VAL A 146 22.71 16.35 13.85
CA VAL A 146 23.99 16.70 13.21
C VAL A 146 24.95 17.20 14.28
N TYR A 147 26.20 16.76 14.20
CA TYR A 147 27.28 17.25 15.05
C TYR A 147 27.83 18.55 14.46
N GLU A 148 27.78 19.63 15.24
CA GLU A 148 28.43 20.90 14.88
C GLU A 148 29.88 20.82 15.37
N CYS A 149 30.82 20.63 14.45
CA CYS A 149 32.24 20.68 14.79
C CYS A 149 32.69 22.14 14.72
N VAL A 150 33.14 22.67 15.86
CA VAL A 150 33.83 23.97 15.94
C VAL A 150 35.31 23.62 16.07
N ASP A 151 36.09 23.94 15.02
CA ASP A 151 37.51 23.56 14.86
C ASP A 151 37.78 22.04 14.78
N ALA A 152 39.02 21.60 15.03
CA ALA A 152 39.48 20.21 14.94
C ALA A 152 38.94 19.29 16.06
N SER A 153 38.07 19.80 16.93
CA SER A 153 37.45 19.06 18.03
C SER A 153 35.92 19.09 17.89
N CYS A 154 35.32 17.94 17.62
CA CYS A 154 33.86 17.81 17.63
C CYS A 154 33.38 17.67 19.08
N THR A 155 32.99 18.78 19.71
CA THR A 155 32.46 18.80 21.08
C THR A 155 30.99 18.38 21.09
N ALA A 156 30.61 17.44 21.95
CA ALA A 156 29.27 16.81 22.02
C ALA A 156 28.11 17.74 22.47
N GLN A 157 28.24 19.06 22.38
CA GLN A 157 27.41 20.01 23.12
C GLN A 157 26.37 20.81 22.31
N THR A 158 26.19 20.58 21.01
CA THR A 158 25.11 21.26 20.27
C THR A 158 24.39 20.31 19.32
N THR A 159 23.44 19.56 19.89
CA THR A 159 22.51 18.68 19.16
C THR A 159 21.58 19.52 18.28
N ARG A 160 22.01 19.92 17.08
CA ARG A 160 21.09 20.50 16.09
C ARG A 160 20.30 19.38 15.41
N THR A 161 18.99 19.55 15.37
CA THR A 161 18.13 18.70 14.53
C THR A 161 18.11 19.31 13.14
N ALA A 162 18.68 18.62 12.15
CA ALA A 162 18.55 18.99 10.76
C ALA A 162 17.42 18.20 10.11
N SER A 163 16.61 18.87 9.30
CA SER A 163 15.63 18.23 8.42
C SER A 163 16.19 18.14 7.01
N SER A 164 16.16 16.95 6.42
CA SER A 164 16.55 16.70 5.03
C SER A 164 15.36 16.10 4.28
N GLY A 165 15.04 16.67 3.11
CA GLY A 165 14.05 16.11 2.21
C GLY A 165 14.71 15.11 1.26
N ARG A 166 14.08 13.96 1.05
CA ARG A 166 14.50 12.93 0.09
C ARG A 166 13.29 12.48 -0.71
N VAL A 167 13.53 12.03 -1.94
CA VAL A 167 12.47 11.48 -2.78
C VAL A 167 12.96 10.17 -3.36
N PHE A 168 12.13 9.15 -3.23
CA PHE A 168 12.37 7.84 -3.80
C PHE A 168 11.35 7.57 -4.91
N PHE A 169 11.79 6.90 -5.96
CA PHE A 169 10.93 6.45 -7.05
C PHE A 169 11.06 4.93 -7.18
N GLY A 170 9.95 4.24 -7.41
CA GLY A 170 9.97 2.80 -7.45
C GLY A 170 8.67 2.17 -7.86
N VAL A 171 8.61 0.87 -7.64
CA VAL A 171 7.46 0.03 -7.95
C VAL A 171 6.98 -0.70 -6.71
N GLU A 172 5.69 -0.96 -6.65
CA GLU A 172 5.03 -1.72 -5.59
C GLU A 172 4.20 -2.85 -6.21
N PHE A 173 4.26 -4.02 -5.60
CA PHE A 173 3.49 -5.19 -5.96
C PHE A 173 2.52 -5.53 -4.84
N GLY A 174 1.23 -5.58 -5.17
CA GLY A 174 0.14 -5.95 -4.27
C GLY A 174 -0.18 -7.45 -4.39
N TRP A 175 -0.35 -8.12 -3.25
CA TRP A 175 -0.64 -9.56 -3.17
C TRP A 175 -1.81 -9.84 -2.24
N THR A 176 -2.30 -11.09 -2.25
CA THR A 176 -3.32 -11.52 -1.29
C THR A 176 -2.72 -11.62 0.12
N PRO A 177 -3.48 -11.27 1.19
CA PRO A 177 -2.96 -11.16 2.56
C PRO A 177 -2.24 -12.39 3.11
N GLY A 178 -2.54 -13.59 2.60
CA GLY A 178 -1.91 -14.84 3.03
C GLY A 178 -0.50 -15.07 2.47
N LEU A 179 -0.14 -14.43 1.35
CA LEU A 179 1.14 -14.70 0.69
C LEU A 179 2.27 -13.83 1.26
N VAL A 180 1.98 -12.61 1.72
CA VAL A 180 3.00 -11.71 2.29
C VAL A 180 3.29 -12.00 3.77
N LEU A 181 2.39 -12.70 4.48
CA LEU A 181 2.71 -13.24 5.81
C LEU A 181 3.88 -14.24 5.77
N SER A 182 4.23 -14.78 4.59
CA SER A 182 5.59 -15.24 4.35
C SER A 182 6.50 -14.03 4.11
N ILE A 183 6.86 -13.32 5.18
CA ILE A 183 7.76 -12.15 5.19
C ILE A 183 8.95 -12.36 4.22
N GLY A 184 9.43 -13.59 4.05
CA GLY A 184 10.44 -13.97 3.07
C GLY A 184 10.13 -13.67 1.59
N GLY A 185 8.89 -13.73 1.10
CA GLY A 185 8.59 -13.59 -0.34
C GLY A 185 8.71 -12.16 -0.86
N GLY A 186 8.13 -11.19 -0.14
CA GLY A 186 8.20 -9.77 -0.52
C GLY A 186 9.59 -9.17 -0.30
N LEU A 187 10.27 -9.61 0.77
CA LEU A 187 11.64 -9.20 1.08
C LEU A 187 12.64 -9.84 0.12
N ALA A 188 12.48 -11.13 -0.24
CA ALA A 188 13.33 -11.78 -1.24
C ALA A 188 13.17 -11.18 -2.64
N LEU A 189 11.96 -10.81 -3.07
CA LEU A 189 11.76 -10.14 -4.36
C LEU A 189 12.31 -8.70 -4.35
N GLY A 190 12.12 -7.96 -3.26
CA GLY A 190 12.71 -6.64 -3.08
C GLY A 190 14.24 -6.69 -3.09
N LEU A 191 14.83 -7.62 -2.36
CA LEU A 191 16.28 -7.86 -2.36
C LEU A 191 16.79 -8.36 -3.70
N ALA A 192 16.04 -9.23 -4.39
CA ALA A 192 16.42 -9.71 -5.73
C ALA A 192 16.40 -8.58 -6.77
N PHE A 193 15.41 -7.69 -6.71
CA PHE A 193 15.36 -6.52 -7.58
C PHE A 193 16.50 -5.55 -7.29
N LEU A 194 16.81 -5.30 -6.01
CA LEU A 194 17.96 -4.46 -5.62
C LEU A 194 19.29 -5.10 -6.03
N ALA A 195 19.45 -6.41 -5.87
CA ALA A 195 20.63 -7.15 -6.31
C ALA A 195 20.80 -7.12 -7.83
N TYR A 196 19.70 -7.19 -8.59
CA TYR A 196 19.72 -7.05 -10.04
C TYR A 196 20.07 -5.62 -10.47
N ALA A 197 19.45 -4.61 -9.85
CA ALA A 197 19.66 -3.20 -10.18
C ALA A 197 21.04 -2.66 -9.77
N GLY A 198 21.74 -3.31 -8.84
CA GLY A 198 23.10 -2.98 -8.42
C GLY A 198 24.21 -3.80 -9.09
N SER A 199 23.90 -4.57 -10.14
CA SER A 199 24.86 -5.46 -10.82
C SER A 199 25.54 -4.88 -12.07
N ASP A 200 25.46 -3.56 -12.26
CA ASP A 200 26.24 -2.80 -13.26
C ASP A 200 27.47 -2.14 -12.62
#